data_AF-A0A828U4P1-F1
#
_entry.id   AF-A0A828U4P1-F1
#
_cell.length_a   1.000
_cell.length_b   1.000
_cell.length_c   1.000
_cell.angle_alpha   90.00
_cell.angle_beta   90.00
_cell.angle_gamma   90.00
#
_symmetry.space_group_name_H-M   'P 1'
#
loop_
_entity.id
_entity.type
_entity.pdbx_description
1 polymer ?
#
loop_
_entity_poly.entity_id
_entity_poly.type
_entity_poly.pdbx_seq_one_letter_code
_entity_poly.pdbx_strand_id
1 'polypeptide(L)'
;MGTVINEKGWQAVKSGAMATDTVVNTGAEGGPDAENGDTGQFVRGNAVRTTINKNGRQIVAVEGTANTTVVYAGGDQTVHGHALDTTLNGGYQYVHNGGTASDTVVNSDGWQIVKEGGLADFTTVNQKGKLQVNAGGTATNVTLKQGGALVTSTAATVTGSNRLGNFTVENGNADGVVLESGGRLDVLEGHSAWKTLVDDGGTLAVSAGGKATDVTMTSGSALIADSGATVEGTNASGKFSIDGTSGQASGLLLENGGSFTVNAGGLASNTTVGHRGTLTLAAGGSLSGRTQLSKGASMVLNGDVVSTGDIVNAGEIRFDNQTTQDAVLSRAVAKGDAPVTFHKLTTNNLTGQGGTINMRVRLDGSNASDQLVINGGQATGKTWLAFTNVGNSNLGVATTGQGIPEIRFQENSCSNGKGLSLLFTAVLNY
;
A
#
# COMPACT_ATOMS: atom_id res chain seq x y z
N MET A 1 -2.07 -42.63 21.96
CA MET A 1 -1.72 -41.28 22.47
C MET A 1 -0.62 -40.74 21.58
N GLY A 2 -0.78 -39.53 21.05
CA GLY A 2 0.27 -38.88 20.26
C GLY A 2 1.34 -38.23 21.15
N THR A 3 2.44 -37.81 20.53
CA THR A 3 3.51 -37.07 21.23
C THR A 3 3.08 -35.64 21.49
N VAL A 4 3.40 -35.08 22.66
CA VAL A 4 3.27 -33.65 22.93
C VAL A 4 4.67 -33.05 23.01
N ILE A 5 4.96 -32.08 22.15
CA ILE A 5 6.27 -31.43 22.05
C ILE A 5 6.18 -30.04 22.68
N ASN A 6 6.80 -29.89 23.85
CA ASN A 6 6.85 -28.64 24.62
C ASN A 6 8.30 -28.16 24.77
N GLU A 7 8.49 -26.87 25.05
CA GLU A 7 9.73 -26.29 25.61
C GLU A 7 11.04 -26.77 24.93
N LYS A 8 11.27 -26.37 23.67
CA LYS A 8 12.43 -26.81 22.86
C LYS A 8 12.53 -28.32 22.63
N GLY A 9 11.50 -29.08 23.01
CA GLY A 9 11.36 -30.48 22.63
C GLY A 9 11.39 -30.64 21.12
N TRP A 10 11.80 -31.82 20.68
CA TRP A 10 11.92 -32.13 19.27
C TRP A 10 11.51 -33.57 18.95
N GLN A 11 10.86 -33.75 17.80
CA GLN A 11 10.54 -35.06 17.24
C GLN A 11 10.98 -35.13 15.77
N ALA A 12 11.87 -36.06 15.44
CA ALA A 12 12.11 -36.47 14.06
C ALA A 12 11.24 -37.67 13.67
N VAL A 13 10.39 -37.49 12.67
CA VAL A 13 9.73 -38.60 11.97
C VAL A 13 10.64 -39.00 10.81
N LYS A 14 11.41 -40.06 10.98
CA LYS A 14 12.35 -40.56 9.96
C LYS A 14 11.59 -41.15 8.75
N SER A 15 12.28 -41.31 7.62
CA SER A 15 11.72 -42.00 6.45
C SER A 15 11.21 -43.40 6.85
N GLY A 16 10.03 -43.77 6.33
CA GLY A 16 9.32 -45.00 6.68
C GLY A 16 8.63 -44.99 8.05
N ALA A 17 8.88 -44.00 8.90
CA ALA A 17 8.19 -43.86 10.19
C ALA A 17 6.88 -43.08 10.04
N MET A 18 5.99 -43.27 11.01
CA MET A 18 4.74 -42.53 11.13
C MET A 18 4.59 -41.98 12.55
N ALA A 19 4.25 -40.70 12.66
CA ALA A 19 3.76 -40.10 13.90
C ALA A 19 2.29 -39.75 13.73
N THR A 20 1.46 -40.08 14.72
CA THR A 20 0.04 -39.72 14.71
C THR A 20 -0.31 -38.85 15.92
N ASP A 21 -1.28 -37.96 15.74
CA ASP A 21 -1.91 -37.19 16.83
C ASP A 21 -0.90 -36.34 17.62
N THR A 22 0.17 -35.90 16.95
CA THR A 22 1.23 -35.11 17.59
C THR A 22 0.73 -33.69 17.86
N VAL A 23 0.99 -33.19 19.06
CA VAL A 23 0.71 -31.80 19.46
C VAL A 23 2.03 -31.06 19.56
N VAL A 24 2.19 -29.97 18.80
CA VAL A 24 3.42 -29.19 18.71
C VAL A 24 3.20 -27.80 19.31
N ASN A 25 3.93 -27.47 20.38
CA ASN A 25 3.81 -26.22 21.14
C ASN A 25 5.11 -25.39 21.21
N THR A 26 6.13 -25.76 20.44
CA THR A 26 7.45 -25.09 20.36
C THR A 26 8.06 -25.27 18.96
N GLY A 27 9.07 -24.48 18.63
CA GLY A 27 9.84 -24.57 17.38
C GLY A 27 9.68 -23.38 16.41
N ALA A 28 8.75 -22.45 16.67
CA ALA A 28 8.54 -21.26 15.83
C ALA A 28 9.36 -20.03 16.29
N GLU A 29 10.27 -20.17 17.26
CA GLU A 29 10.98 -19.04 17.87
C GLU A 29 11.94 -18.31 16.90
N GLY A 30 12.26 -18.90 15.74
CA GLY A 30 13.08 -18.29 14.69
C GLY A 30 12.31 -17.51 13.62
N GLY A 31 10.98 -17.50 13.68
CA GLY A 31 10.13 -16.91 12.64
C GLY A 31 9.92 -17.80 11.41
N PRO A 32 9.24 -17.28 10.38
CA PRO A 32 8.63 -18.10 9.32
C PRO A 32 9.60 -18.77 8.36
N ASP A 33 10.82 -18.24 8.24
CA ASP A 33 11.88 -18.77 7.37
C ASP A 33 12.92 -19.60 8.14
N ALA A 34 12.78 -19.73 9.46
CA ALA A 34 13.77 -20.44 10.26
C ALA A 34 13.68 -21.94 10.04
N GLU A 35 14.64 -22.56 9.37
CA GLU A 35 14.69 -24.02 9.17
C GLU A 35 15.20 -24.79 10.40
N ASN A 36 14.90 -24.32 11.61
CA ASN A 36 15.37 -24.89 12.87
C ASN A 36 14.82 -26.32 13.04
N GLY A 37 15.63 -27.30 12.67
CA GLY A 37 15.30 -28.72 12.78
C GLY A 37 15.65 -29.33 14.14
N ASP A 38 15.96 -28.54 15.16
CA ASP A 38 16.36 -28.96 16.51
C ASP A 38 15.27 -28.72 17.57
N THR A 39 14.12 -28.18 17.17
CA THR A 39 12.91 -27.97 18.00
C THR A 39 11.65 -28.23 17.15
N GLY A 40 10.52 -28.51 17.79
CA GLY A 40 9.27 -28.81 17.08
C GLY A 40 9.25 -30.19 16.41
N GLN A 41 8.49 -30.35 15.33
CA GLN A 41 8.38 -31.62 14.60
C GLN A 41 9.06 -31.55 13.23
N PHE A 42 10.03 -32.43 12.98
CA PHE A 42 10.71 -32.55 11.68
C PHE A 42 10.27 -33.84 10.97
N VAL A 43 9.62 -33.72 9.82
CA VAL A 43 8.96 -34.83 9.12
C VAL A 43 9.72 -35.19 7.84
N ARG A 44 10.35 -36.36 7.83
CA ARG A 44 10.92 -37.05 6.65
C ARG A 44 10.15 -38.33 6.28
N GLY A 45 9.22 -38.75 7.13
CA GLY A 45 8.30 -39.86 6.93
C GLY A 45 6.87 -39.32 6.85
N ASN A 46 5.95 -39.89 7.64
CA ASN A 46 4.54 -39.49 7.63
C ASN A 46 4.10 -38.91 8.98
N ALA A 47 3.50 -37.72 8.99
CA ALA A 47 2.83 -37.17 10.17
C ALA A 47 1.33 -37.05 9.90
N VAL A 48 0.49 -37.62 10.76
CA VAL A 48 -0.97 -37.69 10.56
C VAL A 48 -1.71 -37.07 11.74
N ARG A 49 -2.68 -36.20 11.49
CA ARG A 49 -3.48 -35.50 12.52
C ARG A 49 -2.61 -34.70 13.49
N THR A 50 -1.67 -33.92 12.94
CA THR A 50 -0.82 -33.05 13.77
C THR A 50 -1.60 -31.80 14.15
N THR A 51 -1.53 -31.41 15.42
CA THR A 51 -2.02 -30.12 15.91
C THR A 51 -0.84 -29.22 16.22
N ILE A 52 -0.77 -28.06 15.57
CA ILE A 52 0.27 -27.05 15.79
C ILE A 52 -0.38 -25.87 16.50
N ASN A 53 0.01 -25.64 17.75
CA ASN A 53 -0.48 -24.52 18.54
C ASN A 53 0.46 -23.31 18.41
N LYS A 54 0.14 -22.23 19.13
CA LYS A 54 1.00 -21.06 19.26
C LYS A 54 2.44 -21.47 19.60
N ASN A 55 3.40 -20.88 18.89
CA ASN A 55 4.83 -21.15 18.93
C ASN A 55 5.25 -22.54 18.43
N GLY A 56 4.30 -23.40 18.04
CA GLY A 56 4.58 -24.72 17.47
C GLY A 56 5.06 -24.62 16.03
N ARG A 57 5.99 -25.48 15.63
CA ARG A 57 6.42 -25.60 14.24
C ARG A 57 6.55 -27.04 13.76
N GLN A 58 5.97 -27.31 12.59
CA GLN A 58 6.21 -28.53 11.83
C GLN A 58 7.00 -28.19 10.55
N ILE A 59 8.14 -28.86 10.34
CA ILE A 59 8.86 -28.85 9.07
C ILE A 59 8.55 -30.16 8.35
N VAL A 60 7.93 -30.07 7.19
CA VAL A 60 7.75 -31.18 6.26
C VAL A 60 8.89 -31.11 5.25
N ALA A 61 9.90 -31.96 5.42
CA ALA A 61 11.04 -32.02 4.51
C ALA A 61 10.63 -32.58 3.14
N VAL A 62 11.51 -32.49 2.13
CA VAL A 62 11.26 -32.89 0.72
C VAL A 62 10.58 -34.26 0.58
N GLU A 63 11.03 -35.27 1.33
CA GLU A 63 10.47 -36.64 1.30
C GLU A 63 9.33 -36.87 2.30
N GLY A 64 9.00 -35.86 3.09
CA GLY A 64 8.01 -35.93 4.16
C GLY A 64 6.60 -35.67 3.66
N THR A 65 5.64 -36.31 4.32
CA THR A 65 4.21 -36.07 4.13
C THR A 65 3.55 -35.74 5.46
N ALA A 66 2.83 -34.61 5.53
CA ALA A 66 1.94 -34.27 6.62
C ALA A 66 0.49 -34.34 6.13
N ASN A 67 -0.38 -35.06 6.84
CA ASN A 67 -1.78 -35.24 6.46
C ASN A 67 -2.72 -34.84 7.62
N THR A 68 -3.79 -34.12 7.30
CA THR A 68 -4.80 -33.64 8.26
C THR A 68 -4.17 -32.79 9.36
N THR A 69 -3.36 -31.79 8.98
CA THR A 69 -2.70 -30.90 9.95
C THR A 69 -3.60 -29.73 10.30
N VAL A 70 -3.75 -29.42 11.60
CA VAL A 70 -4.45 -28.22 12.06
C VAL A 70 -3.43 -27.24 12.64
N VAL A 71 -3.41 -26.02 12.13
CA VAL A 71 -2.49 -24.96 12.57
C VAL A 71 -3.30 -23.82 13.19
N TYR A 72 -3.11 -23.59 14.48
CA TYR A 72 -3.76 -22.50 15.22
C TYR A 72 -2.92 -21.22 15.21
N ALA A 73 -3.54 -20.13 15.66
CA ALA A 73 -2.91 -18.81 15.75
C ALA A 73 -1.50 -18.80 16.35
N GLY A 74 -0.54 -18.32 15.55
CA GLY A 74 0.88 -18.24 15.91
C GLY A 74 1.65 -19.56 15.85
N GLY A 75 1.08 -20.61 15.25
CA GLY A 75 1.78 -21.82 14.86
C GLY A 75 2.12 -21.83 13.36
N ASP A 76 3.16 -22.57 12.99
CA ASP A 76 3.72 -22.58 11.64
C ASP A 76 3.86 -24.00 11.08
N GLN A 77 3.51 -24.18 9.80
CA GLN A 77 3.88 -25.34 9.00
C GLN A 77 4.77 -24.89 7.83
N THR A 78 5.98 -25.43 7.75
CA THR A 78 6.89 -25.23 6.62
C THR A 78 6.92 -26.46 5.74
N VAL A 79 6.65 -26.30 4.45
CA VAL A 79 6.41 -27.39 3.51
C VAL A 79 7.46 -27.35 2.39
N HIS A 80 8.41 -28.27 2.44
CA HIS A 80 9.34 -28.61 1.36
C HIS A 80 8.94 -29.92 0.65
N GLY A 81 8.16 -30.77 1.31
CA GLY A 81 7.57 -32.00 0.76
C GLY A 81 6.07 -31.84 0.50
N HIS A 82 5.26 -32.73 1.08
CA HIS A 82 3.80 -32.74 0.83
C HIS A 82 2.97 -32.46 2.08
N ALA A 83 2.11 -31.44 2.03
CA ALA A 83 1.10 -31.17 3.05
C ALA A 83 -0.30 -31.40 2.46
N LEU A 84 -1.07 -32.31 3.04
CA LEU A 84 -2.41 -32.69 2.58
C LEU A 84 -3.43 -32.35 3.67
N ASP A 85 -4.58 -31.80 3.27
CA ASP A 85 -5.71 -31.50 4.16
C ASP A 85 -5.32 -30.62 5.36
N THR A 86 -4.59 -29.53 5.09
CA THR A 86 -4.17 -28.60 6.15
C THR A 86 -5.28 -27.59 6.45
N THR A 87 -5.62 -27.40 7.72
CA THR A 87 -6.57 -26.37 8.18
C THR A 87 -5.85 -25.27 8.95
N LEU A 88 -5.89 -24.03 8.45
CA LEU A 88 -5.28 -22.86 9.07
C LEU A 88 -6.32 -22.05 9.84
N ASN A 89 -6.34 -22.20 11.16
CA ASN A 89 -7.22 -21.49 12.11
C ASN A 89 -6.45 -20.34 12.78
N GLY A 90 -6.06 -19.34 11.99
CA GLY A 90 -5.18 -18.24 12.43
C GLY A 90 -3.68 -18.54 12.29
N GLY A 91 -3.31 -19.78 11.97
CA GLY A 91 -1.93 -20.21 11.78
C GLY A 91 -1.40 -20.00 10.36
N TYR A 92 -0.13 -20.34 10.16
CA TYR A 92 0.59 -20.11 8.91
C TYR A 92 1.03 -21.40 8.23
N GLN A 93 0.96 -21.43 6.90
CA GLN A 93 1.61 -22.45 6.08
C GLN A 93 2.50 -21.78 5.04
N TYR A 94 3.78 -22.16 5.02
CA TYR A 94 4.77 -21.71 4.05
C TYR A 94 5.08 -22.85 3.09
N VAL A 95 4.67 -22.72 1.84
CA VAL A 95 4.98 -23.69 0.78
C VAL A 95 6.23 -23.21 0.05
N HIS A 96 7.34 -23.89 0.30
CA HIS A 96 8.66 -23.55 -0.24
C HIS A 96 8.87 -24.17 -1.62
N ASN A 97 9.99 -23.82 -2.26
CA ASN A 97 10.40 -24.38 -3.55
C ASN A 97 10.39 -25.91 -3.51
N GLY A 98 9.67 -26.54 -4.44
CA GLY A 98 9.50 -28.00 -4.53
C GLY A 98 8.45 -28.58 -3.58
N GLY A 99 7.94 -27.79 -2.63
CA GLY A 99 6.87 -28.18 -1.74
C GLY A 99 5.49 -28.12 -2.41
N THR A 100 4.62 -29.03 -2.04
CA THR A 100 3.22 -29.08 -2.48
C THR A 100 2.28 -29.08 -1.28
N ALA A 101 1.31 -28.17 -1.27
CA ALA A 101 0.18 -28.19 -0.35
C ALA A 101 -1.13 -28.44 -1.12
N SER A 102 -1.85 -29.50 -0.76
CA SER A 102 -3.15 -29.83 -1.38
C SER A 102 -4.27 -29.72 -0.34
N ASP A 103 -5.44 -29.24 -0.79
CA ASP A 103 -6.67 -29.17 0.00
C ASP A 103 -6.52 -28.34 1.28
N THR A 104 -5.72 -27.26 1.19
CA THR A 104 -5.56 -26.34 2.32
C THR A 104 -6.81 -25.48 2.50
N VAL A 105 -7.35 -25.45 3.72
CA VAL A 105 -8.47 -24.59 4.11
C VAL A 105 -7.94 -23.46 4.98
N VAL A 106 -8.06 -22.22 4.47
CA VAL A 106 -7.60 -21.01 5.15
C VAL A 106 -8.79 -20.30 5.80
N ASN A 107 -8.90 -20.38 7.13
CA ASN A 107 -9.95 -19.72 7.91
C ASN A 107 -9.53 -18.33 8.38
N SER A 108 -10.38 -17.65 9.16
CA SER A 108 -10.11 -16.30 9.68
C SER A 108 -8.70 -16.19 10.26
N ASP A 109 -7.98 -15.18 9.80
CA ASP A 109 -6.60 -14.84 10.20
C ASP A 109 -5.55 -15.90 9.84
N GLY A 110 -5.97 -17.03 9.25
CA GLY A 110 -5.08 -18.02 8.67
C GLY A 110 -4.42 -17.48 7.42
N TRP A 111 -3.19 -17.91 7.17
CA TRP A 111 -2.42 -17.39 6.05
C TRP A 111 -1.55 -18.47 5.40
N GLN A 112 -1.87 -18.78 4.14
CA GLN A 112 -1.04 -19.63 3.30
C GLN A 112 -0.14 -18.76 2.41
N ILE A 113 1.16 -19.03 2.42
CA ILE A 113 2.17 -18.34 1.61
C ILE A 113 2.79 -19.37 0.66
N VAL A 114 2.57 -19.18 -0.64
CA VAL A 114 3.21 -19.97 -1.69
C VAL A 114 4.40 -19.19 -2.23
N LYS A 115 5.60 -19.68 -1.95
CA LYS A 115 6.85 -19.06 -2.38
C LYS A 115 7.21 -19.46 -3.81
N GLU A 116 8.27 -18.86 -4.34
CA GLU A 116 8.84 -19.23 -5.64
C GLU A 116 9.09 -20.75 -5.71
N GLY A 117 8.57 -21.39 -6.76
CA GLY A 117 8.69 -22.84 -6.98
C GLY A 117 7.80 -23.72 -6.09
N GLY A 118 7.01 -23.13 -5.18
CA GLY A 118 6.01 -23.85 -4.39
C GLY A 118 4.69 -24.03 -5.16
N LEU A 119 3.96 -25.11 -4.84
CA LEU A 119 2.66 -25.44 -5.43
C LEU A 119 1.58 -25.55 -4.34
N ALA A 120 0.51 -24.76 -4.45
CA ALA A 120 -0.73 -25.00 -3.72
C ALA A 120 -1.81 -25.49 -4.69
N ASP A 121 -2.54 -26.54 -4.35
CA ASP A 121 -3.64 -27.06 -5.16
C ASP A 121 -4.91 -27.21 -4.30
N PHE A 122 -6.07 -26.91 -4.87
CA PHE A 122 -7.37 -26.96 -4.19
C PHE A 122 -7.46 -26.15 -2.89
N THR A 123 -6.79 -24.99 -2.85
CA THR A 123 -6.87 -24.10 -1.69
C THR A 123 -8.25 -23.46 -1.58
N THR A 124 -8.90 -23.56 -0.42
CA THR A 124 -10.11 -22.81 -0.09
C THR A 124 -9.79 -21.67 0.87
N VAL A 125 -10.07 -20.44 0.47
CA VAL A 125 -9.88 -19.25 1.30
C VAL A 125 -11.24 -18.77 1.78
N ASN A 126 -11.51 -18.91 3.08
CA ASN A 126 -12.73 -18.44 3.72
C ASN A 126 -12.60 -16.96 4.13
N GLN A 127 -13.69 -16.38 4.65
CA GLN A 127 -13.73 -15.00 5.12
C GLN A 127 -12.59 -14.70 6.11
N LYS A 128 -11.86 -13.60 5.85
CA LYS A 128 -10.65 -13.15 6.58
C LYS A 128 -9.46 -14.12 6.55
N GLY A 129 -9.55 -15.23 5.83
CA GLY A 129 -8.39 -16.02 5.46
C GLY A 129 -7.60 -15.34 4.35
N LYS A 130 -6.30 -15.64 4.26
CA LYS A 130 -5.42 -15.07 3.24
C LYS A 130 -4.62 -16.12 2.49
N LEU A 131 -4.68 -16.08 1.16
CA LEU A 131 -3.73 -16.74 0.29
C LEU A 131 -2.78 -15.68 -0.28
N GLN A 132 -1.47 -15.86 -0.06
CA GLN A 132 -0.44 -15.10 -0.73
C GLN A 132 0.34 -15.99 -1.69
N VAL A 133 0.45 -15.58 -2.95
CA VAL A 133 1.26 -16.27 -3.96
C VAL A 133 2.34 -15.30 -4.44
N ASN A 134 3.59 -15.61 -4.13
CA ASN A 134 4.73 -14.80 -4.53
C ASN A 134 5.05 -15.01 -6.02
N ALA A 135 5.87 -14.14 -6.60
CA ALA A 135 6.41 -14.33 -7.94
C ALA A 135 7.04 -15.73 -8.10
N GLY A 136 6.73 -16.42 -9.19
CA GLY A 136 7.15 -17.80 -9.45
C GLY A 136 6.47 -18.88 -8.60
N GLY A 137 5.59 -18.53 -7.67
CA GLY A 137 4.71 -19.47 -6.97
C GLY A 137 3.49 -19.86 -7.81
N THR A 138 2.96 -21.05 -7.57
CA THR A 138 1.78 -21.57 -8.30
C THR A 138 0.67 -21.97 -7.33
N ALA A 139 -0.54 -21.46 -7.54
CA ALA A 139 -1.75 -21.88 -6.85
C ALA A 139 -2.86 -22.24 -7.85
N THR A 140 -3.28 -23.49 -7.90
CA THR A 140 -4.32 -23.97 -8.82
C THR A 140 -5.58 -24.39 -8.07
N ASN A 141 -6.72 -24.34 -8.78
CA ASN A 141 -8.02 -24.73 -8.24
C ASN A 141 -8.41 -23.97 -6.96
N VAL A 142 -8.02 -22.70 -6.87
CA VAL A 142 -8.32 -21.85 -5.73
C VAL A 142 -9.83 -21.59 -5.65
N THR A 143 -10.41 -21.74 -4.47
CA THR A 143 -11.78 -21.30 -4.17
C THR A 143 -11.70 -20.11 -3.21
N LEU A 144 -11.83 -18.90 -3.75
CA LEU A 144 -11.83 -17.65 -2.98
C LEU A 144 -13.28 -17.30 -2.59
N LYS A 145 -13.66 -17.59 -1.35
CA LYS A 145 -15.00 -17.21 -0.86
C LYS A 145 -15.06 -15.71 -0.57
N GLN A 146 -16.28 -15.17 -0.50
CA GLN A 146 -16.49 -13.76 -0.18
C GLN A 146 -15.82 -13.38 1.15
N GLY A 147 -15.03 -12.30 1.10
CA GLY A 147 -14.22 -11.79 2.20
C GLY A 147 -12.91 -12.54 2.42
N GLY A 148 -12.57 -13.52 1.58
CA GLY A 148 -11.25 -14.12 1.53
C GLY A 148 -10.27 -13.20 0.78
N ALA A 149 -9.03 -13.11 1.24
CA ALA A 149 -8.02 -12.25 0.65
C ALA A 149 -7.07 -13.04 -0.26
N LEU A 150 -6.89 -12.56 -1.49
CA LEU A 150 -5.81 -12.98 -2.39
C LEU A 150 -4.76 -11.87 -2.46
N VAL A 151 -3.50 -12.20 -2.18
CA VAL A 151 -2.34 -11.30 -2.33
C VAL A 151 -1.40 -11.91 -3.37
N THR A 152 -1.25 -11.28 -4.53
CA THR A 152 -0.44 -11.83 -5.62
C THR A 152 0.07 -10.74 -6.56
N SER A 153 0.88 -11.13 -7.54
CA SER A 153 1.31 -10.29 -8.66
C SER A 153 1.11 -11.02 -9.99
N THR A 154 1.19 -10.29 -11.10
CA THR A 154 1.17 -10.89 -12.45
C THR A 154 2.41 -11.74 -12.77
N ALA A 155 3.40 -11.83 -11.87
CA ALA A 155 4.54 -12.77 -11.97
C ALA A 155 4.30 -14.13 -11.27
N ALA A 156 3.13 -14.35 -10.69
CA ALA A 156 2.70 -15.63 -10.13
C ALA A 156 1.76 -16.37 -11.09
N THR A 157 1.48 -17.65 -10.78
CA THR A 157 0.40 -18.41 -11.41
C THR A 157 -0.70 -18.68 -10.39
N VAL A 158 -1.90 -18.15 -10.60
CA VAL A 158 -3.07 -18.37 -9.74
C VAL A 158 -4.31 -18.65 -10.59
N THR A 159 -4.93 -19.81 -10.44
CA THR A 159 -6.18 -20.14 -11.15
C THR A 159 -7.24 -20.63 -10.18
N GLY A 160 -8.50 -20.27 -10.44
CA GLY A 160 -9.58 -20.68 -9.55
C GLY A 160 -10.90 -19.99 -9.82
N SER A 161 -11.73 -19.92 -8.78
CA SER A 161 -13.01 -19.24 -8.78
C SER A 161 -13.14 -18.31 -7.57
N ASN A 162 -13.89 -17.24 -7.77
CA ASN A 162 -14.32 -16.31 -6.73
C ASN A 162 -15.83 -16.05 -6.87
N ARG A 163 -16.36 -15.09 -6.11
CA ARG A 163 -17.80 -14.76 -6.11
C ARG A 163 -18.36 -14.26 -7.45
N LEU A 164 -17.52 -13.89 -8.41
CA LEU A 164 -17.90 -13.45 -9.76
C LEU A 164 -17.71 -14.54 -10.83
N GLY A 165 -17.19 -15.72 -10.45
CA GLY A 165 -16.91 -16.82 -11.38
C GLY A 165 -15.42 -17.15 -11.41
N ASN A 166 -14.96 -17.68 -12.54
CA ASN A 166 -13.56 -18.07 -12.70
C ASN A 166 -12.65 -16.84 -12.81
N PHE A 167 -11.43 -16.97 -12.30
CA PHE A 167 -10.38 -15.96 -12.46
C PHE A 167 -9.03 -16.63 -12.74
N THR A 168 -8.13 -15.90 -13.38
CA THR A 168 -6.76 -16.35 -13.65
C THR A 168 -5.76 -15.23 -13.42
N VAL A 169 -4.54 -15.62 -13.05
CA VAL A 169 -3.32 -14.82 -13.08
C VAL A 169 -2.26 -15.76 -13.64
N GLU A 170 -1.88 -15.61 -14.89
CA GLU A 170 -0.90 -16.50 -15.53
C GLU A 170 -0.22 -15.78 -16.69
N ASN A 171 1.06 -16.10 -16.94
CA ASN A 171 1.81 -15.58 -18.08
C ASN A 171 1.78 -14.03 -18.21
N GLY A 172 1.85 -13.32 -17.08
CA GLY A 172 1.80 -11.85 -17.08
C GLY A 172 0.41 -11.24 -17.27
N ASN A 173 -0.66 -12.04 -17.28
CA ASN A 173 -2.04 -11.57 -17.45
C ASN A 173 -2.94 -12.02 -16.28
N ALA A 174 -3.68 -11.07 -15.70
CA ALA A 174 -4.74 -11.32 -14.74
C ALA A 174 -6.13 -11.09 -15.37
N ASP A 175 -7.11 -11.95 -15.09
CA ASP A 175 -8.50 -11.83 -15.55
C ASP A 175 -9.46 -12.17 -14.41
N GLY A 176 -10.45 -11.30 -14.15
CA GLY A 176 -11.56 -11.57 -13.23
C GLY A 176 -11.17 -11.60 -11.75
N VAL A 177 -10.02 -11.01 -11.38
CA VAL A 177 -9.54 -10.98 -9.99
C VAL A 177 -10.43 -10.09 -9.12
N VAL A 178 -10.82 -10.60 -7.95
CA VAL A 178 -11.55 -9.86 -6.91
C VAL A 178 -10.59 -9.58 -5.75
N LEU A 179 -10.46 -8.32 -5.37
CA LEU A 179 -9.61 -7.86 -4.27
C LEU A 179 -10.49 -7.29 -3.16
N GLU A 180 -10.52 -7.95 -2.01
CA GLU A 180 -11.33 -7.55 -0.85
C GLU A 180 -10.62 -7.97 0.44
N SER A 181 -10.98 -7.36 1.58
CA SER A 181 -10.51 -7.78 2.92
C SER A 181 -8.98 -7.88 3.07
N GLY A 182 -8.23 -6.97 2.44
CA GLY A 182 -6.76 -6.98 2.42
C GLY A 182 -6.14 -7.69 1.22
N GLY A 183 -6.96 -8.13 0.25
CA GLY A 183 -6.48 -8.64 -1.02
C GLY A 183 -5.71 -7.58 -1.82
N ARG A 184 -4.68 -8.00 -2.54
CA ARG A 184 -3.81 -7.15 -3.34
C ARG A 184 -3.41 -7.81 -4.65
N LEU A 185 -3.46 -7.06 -5.74
CA LEU A 185 -2.84 -7.43 -7.02
C LEU A 185 -1.80 -6.39 -7.42
N ASP A 186 -0.56 -6.85 -7.62
CA ASP A 186 0.51 -6.08 -8.25
C ASP A 186 0.57 -6.39 -9.75
N VAL A 187 0.24 -5.41 -10.59
CA VAL A 187 0.37 -5.47 -12.04
C VAL A 187 1.71 -4.85 -12.42
N LEU A 188 2.64 -5.71 -12.84
CA LEU A 188 4.02 -5.33 -13.15
C LEU A 188 4.15 -4.66 -14.53
N GLU A 189 5.33 -4.11 -14.80
CA GLU A 189 5.70 -3.55 -16.10
C GLU A 189 5.54 -4.59 -17.22
N GLY A 190 4.91 -4.20 -18.33
CA GLY A 190 4.67 -5.08 -19.48
C GLY A 190 3.57 -6.12 -19.28
N HIS A 191 2.98 -6.20 -18.09
CA HIS A 191 1.89 -7.13 -17.75
C HIS A 191 0.51 -6.46 -17.80
N SER A 192 -0.53 -7.28 -17.82
CA SER A 192 -1.93 -6.83 -17.90
C SER A 192 -2.84 -7.40 -16.82
N ALA A 193 -3.88 -6.66 -16.47
CA ALA A 193 -5.02 -7.11 -15.70
C ALA A 193 -6.32 -6.64 -16.37
N TRP A 194 -7.33 -7.51 -16.41
CA TRP A 194 -8.64 -7.22 -16.96
C TRP A 194 -9.73 -7.60 -15.96
N LYS A 195 -10.82 -6.83 -15.91
CA LYS A 195 -11.99 -7.10 -15.05
C LYS A 195 -11.63 -7.26 -13.57
N THR A 196 -10.67 -6.47 -13.10
CA THR A 196 -10.34 -6.45 -11.68
C THR A 196 -11.42 -5.70 -10.92
N LEU A 197 -12.05 -6.38 -9.97
CA LEU A 197 -12.91 -5.74 -8.97
C LEU A 197 -12.07 -5.44 -7.73
N VAL A 198 -12.03 -4.18 -7.33
CA VAL A 198 -11.42 -3.73 -6.08
C VAL A 198 -12.54 -3.31 -5.14
N ASP A 199 -12.78 -4.13 -4.12
CA ASP A 199 -13.82 -3.92 -3.11
C ASP A 199 -13.23 -3.38 -1.80
N ASP A 200 -14.04 -3.32 -0.73
CA ASP A 200 -13.62 -2.84 0.58
C ASP A 200 -12.36 -3.56 1.11
N GLY A 201 -11.33 -2.76 1.42
CA GLY A 201 -10.02 -3.24 1.86
C GLY A 201 -9.16 -3.87 0.76
N GLY A 202 -9.61 -3.92 -0.49
CA GLY A 202 -8.83 -4.38 -1.64
C GLY A 202 -7.86 -3.31 -2.14
N THR A 203 -6.69 -3.73 -2.66
CA THR A 203 -5.70 -2.83 -3.25
C THR A 203 -5.26 -3.30 -4.64
N LEU A 204 -5.52 -2.50 -5.66
CA LEU A 204 -4.90 -2.68 -6.98
C LEU A 204 -3.67 -1.78 -7.07
N ALA A 205 -2.51 -2.36 -7.35
CA ALA A 205 -1.27 -1.64 -7.60
C ALA A 205 -0.81 -1.87 -9.03
N VAL A 206 -0.63 -0.80 -9.80
CA VAL A 206 -0.22 -0.86 -11.20
C VAL A 206 1.08 -0.09 -11.36
N SER A 207 2.14 -0.79 -11.73
CA SER A 207 3.46 -0.20 -11.97
C SER A 207 3.46 0.60 -13.27
N ALA A 208 4.42 1.53 -13.41
CA ALA A 208 4.71 2.13 -14.72
C ALA A 208 4.88 1.04 -15.80
N GLY A 209 4.26 1.25 -16.96
CA GLY A 209 4.23 0.27 -18.05
C GLY A 209 3.30 -0.94 -17.82
N GLY A 210 2.70 -1.09 -16.64
CA GLY A 210 1.64 -2.06 -16.37
C GLY A 210 0.27 -1.56 -16.86
N LYS A 211 -0.62 -2.49 -17.22
CA LYS A 211 -1.95 -2.17 -17.77
C LYS A 211 -3.09 -2.82 -16.99
N ALA A 212 -4.08 -2.06 -16.54
CA ALA A 212 -5.30 -2.58 -15.92
C ALA A 212 -6.55 -1.98 -16.56
N THR A 213 -7.38 -2.78 -17.22
CA THR A 213 -8.60 -2.28 -17.91
C THR A 213 -9.87 -2.95 -17.40
N ASP A 214 -11.00 -2.27 -17.58
CA ASP A 214 -12.30 -2.70 -17.03
C ASP A 214 -12.25 -2.85 -15.50
N VAL A 215 -11.52 -1.95 -14.85
CA VAL A 215 -11.39 -1.93 -13.39
C VAL A 215 -12.68 -1.38 -12.78
N THR A 216 -13.21 -2.07 -11.77
CA THR A 216 -14.32 -1.57 -10.96
C THR A 216 -13.83 -1.33 -9.54
N MET A 217 -13.90 -0.08 -9.09
CA MET A 217 -13.53 0.33 -7.73
C MET A 217 -14.79 0.69 -6.94
N THR A 218 -15.01 0.03 -5.81
CA THR A 218 -16.12 0.34 -4.90
C THR A 218 -15.65 1.15 -3.69
N SER A 219 -16.57 1.46 -2.76
CA SER A 219 -16.23 2.11 -1.50
C SER A 219 -15.27 1.24 -0.69
N GLY A 220 -14.22 1.84 -0.12
CA GLY A 220 -13.21 1.10 0.66
C GLY A 220 -12.01 0.59 -0.14
N SER A 221 -12.04 0.73 -1.47
CA SER A 221 -10.95 0.32 -2.36
C SER A 221 -9.75 1.28 -2.32
N ALA A 222 -8.59 0.77 -2.72
CA ALA A 222 -7.37 1.54 -2.93
C ALA A 222 -6.77 1.25 -4.32
N LEU A 223 -6.38 2.31 -5.02
CA LEU A 223 -5.55 2.27 -6.23
C LEU A 223 -4.18 2.85 -5.92
N ILE A 224 -3.11 2.13 -6.26
CA ILE A 224 -1.72 2.62 -6.21
C ILE A 224 -1.17 2.62 -7.63
N ALA A 225 -0.87 3.78 -8.17
CA ALA A 225 -0.33 3.91 -9.53
C ALA A 225 0.50 5.18 -9.68
N ASP A 226 1.19 5.31 -10.80
CA ASP A 226 1.79 6.56 -11.25
C ASP A 226 1.36 6.87 -12.68
N SER A 227 1.67 8.08 -13.17
CA SER A 227 1.24 8.51 -14.50
C SER A 227 1.90 7.75 -15.66
N GLY A 228 2.85 6.83 -15.41
CA GLY A 228 3.37 5.88 -16.38
C GLY A 228 2.57 4.57 -16.47
N ALA A 229 1.60 4.32 -15.58
CA ALA A 229 0.70 3.18 -15.64
C ALA A 229 -0.46 3.43 -16.62
N THR A 230 -1.04 2.37 -17.19
CA THR A 230 -2.28 2.47 -17.97
C THR A 230 -3.43 1.85 -17.19
N VAL A 231 -4.42 2.64 -16.79
CA VAL A 231 -5.57 2.16 -16.00
C VAL A 231 -6.87 2.72 -16.57
N GLU A 232 -7.88 1.89 -16.77
CA GLU A 232 -9.20 2.33 -17.20
C GLU A 232 -10.29 1.63 -16.39
N GLY A 233 -11.26 2.40 -15.90
CA GLY A 233 -12.30 1.82 -15.07
C GLY A 233 -13.39 2.78 -14.61
N THR A 234 -14.12 2.33 -13.60
CA THR A 234 -15.14 3.11 -12.90
C THR A 234 -14.88 3.11 -11.40
N ASN A 235 -15.19 4.23 -10.76
CA ASN A 235 -15.20 4.41 -9.32
C ASN A 235 -16.51 5.11 -8.91
N ALA A 236 -16.65 5.45 -7.63
CA ALA A 236 -17.87 6.12 -7.12
C ALA A 236 -18.15 7.50 -7.76
N SER A 237 -17.14 8.14 -8.37
CA SER A 237 -17.27 9.41 -9.10
C SER A 237 -17.54 9.23 -10.60
N GLY A 238 -17.64 7.98 -11.09
CA GLY A 238 -17.88 7.66 -12.50
C GLY A 238 -16.66 7.05 -13.18
N LYS A 239 -16.48 7.32 -14.47
CA LYS A 239 -15.34 6.80 -15.25
C LYS A 239 -14.05 7.51 -14.85
N PHE A 240 -12.96 6.77 -14.80
CA PHE A 240 -11.61 7.30 -14.62
C PHE A 240 -10.62 6.63 -15.57
N SER A 241 -9.51 7.30 -15.83
CA SER A 241 -8.45 6.76 -16.67
C SER A 241 -7.07 7.30 -16.28
N ILE A 242 -6.05 6.51 -16.57
CA ILE A 242 -4.63 6.88 -16.60
C ILE A 242 -4.11 6.34 -17.94
N ASP A 243 -3.61 7.22 -18.79
CA ASP A 243 -2.91 6.85 -20.02
C ASP A 243 -1.41 6.97 -19.77
N GLY A 244 -0.77 5.82 -19.55
CA GLY A 244 0.67 5.74 -19.26
C GLY A 244 1.56 6.21 -20.41
N THR A 245 1.02 6.29 -21.63
CA THR A 245 1.75 6.75 -22.81
C THR A 245 1.86 8.27 -22.84
N SER A 246 0.75 8.96 -22.56
CA SER A 246 0.71 10.43 -22.56
C SER A 246 0.95 11.05 -21.18
N GLY A 247 0.94 10.25 -20.10
CA GLY A 247 1.06 10.74 -18.73
C GLY A 247 -0.21 11.41 -18.20
N GLN A 248 -1.35 11.25 -18.89
CA GLN A 248 -2.60 11.91 -18.55
C GLN A 248 -3.49 11.03 -17.68
N ALA A 249 -3.92 11.56 -16.54
CA ALA A 249 -4.91 10.95 -15.67
C ALA A 249 -6.16 11.83 -15.54
N SER A 250 -7.33 11.20 -15.38
CA SER A 250 -8.61 11.88 -15.23
C SER A 250 -9.56 11.11 -14.32
N GLY A 251 -10.29 11.82 -13.47
CA GLY A 251 -11.40 11.25 -12.68
C GLY A 251 -10.95 10.34 -11.53
N LEU A 252 -9.70 10.47 -11.09
CA LEU A 252 -9.14 9.64 -10.02
C LEU A 252 -9.88 9.87 -8.69
N LEU A 253 -10.14 8.78 -7.99
CA LEU A 253 -10.62 8.77 -6.60
C LEU A 253 -9.60 7.99 -5.76
N LEU A 254 -8.86 8.71 -4.91
CA LEU A 254 -7.77 8.16 -4.11
C LEU A 254 -8.20 8.15 -2.64
N GLU A 255 -8.54 6.98 -2.11
CA GLU A 255 -9.02 6.80 -0.73
C GLU A 255 -8.40 5.55 -0.11
N ASN A 256 -8.52 5.39 1.21
CA ASN A 256 -8.16 4.16 1.93
C ASN A 256 -6.70 3.70 1.77
N GLY A 257 -5.78 4.63 1.54
CA GLY A 257 -4.38 4.33 1.24
C GLY A 257 -4.05 4.31 -0.25
N GLY A 258 -5.04 4.55 -1.11
CA GLY A 258 -4.83 4.81 -2.53
C GLY A 258 -3.88 5.99 -2.74
N SER A 259 -2.94 5.82 -3.65
CA SER A 259 -1.87 6.77 -3.91
C SER A 259 -1.65 6.92 -5.41
N PHE A 260 -1.53 8.16 -5.88
CA PHE A 260 -1.17 8.43 -7.27
C PHE A 260 0.02 9.38 -7.35
N THR A 261 0.99 9.05 -8.20
CA THR A 261 2.12 9.95 -8.50
C THR A 261 2.00 10.53 -9.90
N VAL A 262 1.95 11.85 -10.00
CA VAL A 262 2.07 12.58 -11.27
C VAL A 262 3.55 12.77 -11.56
N ASN A 263 4.09 12.02 -12.52
CA ASN A 263 5.50 12.13 -12.91
C ASN A 263 5.76 13.45 -13.66
N ALA A 264 7.04 13.77 -13.89
CA ALA A 264 7.44 14.94 -14.66
C ALA A 264 6.79 14.92 -16.06
N GLY A 265 6.14 16.03 -16.44
CA GLY A 265 5.38 16.13 -17.70
C GLY A 265 4.00 15.46 -17.68
N GLY A 266 3.66 14.72 -16.63
CA GLY A 266 2.33 14.15 -16.42
C GLY A 266 1.29 15.21 -16.03
N LEU A 267 0.02 14.90 -16.28
CA LEU A 267 -1.13 15.75 -15.98
C LEU A 267 -2.21 14.93 -15.28
N ALA A 268 -2.61 15.33 -14.07
CA ALA A 268 -3.80 14.78 -13.42
C ALA A 268 -4.95 15.78 -13.44
N SER A 269 -6.12 15.33 -13.89
CA SER A 269 -7.32 16.15 -14.02
C SER A 269 -8.46 15.57 -13.18
N ASN A 270 -9.32 16.44 -12.64
CA ASN A 270 -10.54 16.03 -11.92
C ASN A 270 -10.28 14.97 -10.84
N THR A 271 -9.27 15.21 -10.01
CA THR A 271 -8.80 14.25 -9.00
C THR A 271 -9.43 14.54 -7.64
N THR A 272 -10.01 13.51 -7.03
CA THR A 272 -10.51 13.55 -5.65
C THR A 272 -9.60 12.71 -4.78
N VAL A 273 -9.03 13.31 -3.74
CA VAL A 273 -8.24 12.64 -2.71
C VAL A 273 -9.07 12.63 -1.43
N GLY A 274 -9.53 11.44 -1.05
CA GLY A 274 -10.32 11.22 0.14
C GLY A 274 -9.46 10.88 1.36
N HIS A 275 -10.11 10.35 2.40
CA HIS A 275 -9.44 10.03 3.66
C HIS A 275 -8.32 8.99 3.44
N ARG A 276 -7.11 9.26 3.97
CA ARG A 276 -5.90 8.44 3.79
C ARG A 276 -5.43 8.30 2.34
N GLY A 277 -6.03 9.02 1.39
CA GLY A 277 -5.54 9.11 0.02
C GLY A 277 -4.32 10.02 -0.07
N THR A 278 -3.44 9.72 -1.02
CA THR A 278 -2.25 10.54 -1.31
C THR A 278 -2.15 10.88 -2.80
N LEU A 279 -1.94 12.16 -3.12
CA LEU A 279 -1.57 12.60 -4.45
C LEU A 279 -0.16 13.20 -4.40
N THR A 280 0.80 12.59 -5.06
CA THR A 280 2.18 13.08 -5.13
C THR A 280 2.42 13.70 -6.49
N LEU A 281 3.05 14.88 -6.53
CA LEU A 281 3.45 15.56 -7.75
C LEU A 281 4.97 15.66 -7.80
N ALA A 282 5.58 15.02 -8.80
CA ALA A 282 6.99 15.21 -9.11
C ALA A 282 7.23 16.62 -9.68
N ALA A 283 8.50 17.06 -9.68
CA ALA A 283 8.89 18.30 -10.35
C ALA A 283 8.45 18.29 -11.82
N GLY A 284 7.69 19.32 -12.23
CA GLY A 284 7.13 19.41 -13.57
C GLY A 284 5.85 18.60 -13.80
N GLY A 285 5.30 17.94 -12.78
CA GLY A 285 3.94 17.41 -12.80
C GLY A 285 2.91 18.53 -12.74
N SER A 286 1.76 18.35 -13.39
CA SER A 286 0.71 19.37 -13.50
C SER A 286 -0.66 18.87 -13.06
N LEU A 287 -1.51 19.80 -12.64
CA LEU A 287 -2.93 19.57 -12.35
C LEU A 287 -3.84 20.38 -13.26
N SER A 288 -5.04 19.87 -13.54
CA SER A 288 -6.10 20.60 -14.22
C SER A 288 -7.49 20.20 -13.72
N GLY A 289 -8.53 20.93 -14.17
CA GLY A 289 -9.89 20.70 -13.69
C GLY A 289 -10.02 20.93 -12.18
N ARG A 290 -10.84 20.15 -11.48
CA ARG A 290 -10.95 20.26 -10.02
C ARG A 290 -10.09 19.23 -9.31
N THR A 291 -9.17 19.67 -8.46
CA THR A 291 -8.49 18.82 -7.47
C THR A 291 -9.10 19.04 -6.09
N GLN A 292 -9.69 18.00 -5.50
CA GLN A 292 -10.36 18.08 -4.21
C GLN A 292 -9.66 17.22 -3.16
N LEU A 293 -9.27 17.85 -2.05
CA LEU A 293 -8.64 17.19 -0.89
C LEU A 293 -9.63 17.17 0.27
N SER A 294 -10.03 15.98 0.70
CA SER A 294 -10.89 15.79 1.88
C SER A 294 -10.09 15.80 3.18
N LYS A 295 -10.77 15.81 4.33
CA LYS A 295 -10.10 15.72 5.64
C LYS A 295 -9.31 14.41 5.78
N GLY A 296 -8.02 14.53 6.09
CA GLY A 296 -7.10 13.38 6.17
C GLY A 296 -6.56 12.91 4.82
N ALA A 297 -6.82 13.65 3.74
CA ALA A 297 -6.12 13.52 2.46
C ALA A 297 -4.78 14.24 2.50
N SER A 298 -3.81 13.76 1.71
CA SER A 298 -2.50 14.39 1.54
C SER A 298 -2.22 14.70 0.07
N MET A 299 -1.74 15.90 -0.21
CA MET A 299 -1.08 16.23 -1.48
C MET A 299 0.38 16.62 -1.22
N VAL A 300 1.30 15.93 -1.89
CA VAL A 300 2.74 16.11 -1.73
C VAL A 300 3.35 16.72 -2.99
N LEU A 301 4.14 17.77 -2.85
CA LEU A 301 4.76 18.51 -3.95
C LEU A 301 6.29 18.34 -3.91
N ASN A 302 6.84 17.48 -4.76
CA ASN A 302 8.27 17.17 -4.85
C ASN A 302 8.99 18.06 -5.88
N GLY A 303 8.56 19.31 -5.99
CA GLY A 303 9.03 20.24 -7.01
C GLY A 303 8.07 21.41 -7.23
N ASP A 304 8.41 22.25 -8.20
CA ASP A 304 7.50 23.27 -8.68
C ASP A 304 6.33 22.61 -9.42
N VAL A 305 5.12 23.01 -9.03
CA VAL A 305 3.86 22.45 -9.50
C VAL A 305 2.97 23.57 -10.03
N VAL A 306 2.35 23.31 -11.18
CA VAL A 306 1.36 24.19 -11.79
C VAL A 306 0.02 23.48 -11.83
N SER A 307 -0.99 24.12 -11.26
CA SER A 307 -2.40 23.74 -11.41
C SER A 307 -3.11 24.80 -12.24
N THR A 308 -3.56 24.41 -13.43
CA THR A 308 -4.41 25.26 -14.28
C THR A 308 -5.89 25.22 -13.85
N GLY A 309 -6.19 24.41 -12.84
CA GLY A 309 -7.52 24.17 -12.32
C GLY A 309 -7.77 24.73 -10.92
N ASP A 310 -8.89 24.30 -10.35
CA ASP A 310 -9.30 24.64 -8.98
C ASP A 310 -8.67 23.65 -7.98
N ILE A 311 -8.12 24.17 -6.89
CA ILE A 311 -7.76 23.37 -5.72
C ILE A 311 -8.76 23.64 -4.60
N VAL A 312 -9.43 22.59 -4.12
CA VAL A 312 -10.31 22.64 -2.94
C VAL A 312 -9.63 21.88 -1.80
N ASN A 313 -9.28 22.57 -0.72
CA ASN A 313 -8.44 22.01 0.34
C ASN A 313 -9.14 21.92 1.71
N ALA A 314 -9.58 20.72 2.08
CA ALA A 314 -9.93 20.33 3.46
C ALA A 314 -8.88 19.40 4.11
N GLY A 315 -7.85 18.99 3.35
CA GLY A 315 -6.80 18.07 3.77
C GLY A 315 -5.48 18.76 4.08
N GLU A 316 -4.39 18.10 3.74
CA GLU A 316 -3.03 18.60 3.89
C GLU A 316 -2.35 18.74 2.52
N ILE A 317 -1.69 19.88 2.30
CA ILE A 317 -0.75 20.10 1.20
C ILE A 317 0.63 20.27 1.81
N ARG A 318 1.63 19.55 1.31
CA ARG A 318 3.00 19.57 1.82
C ARG A 318 4.00 19.68 0.68
N PHE A 319 4.93 20.62 0.79
CA PHE A 319 6.13 20.65 -0.06
C PHE A 319 7.17 19.64 0.47
N ASP A 320 7.72 18.82 -0.42
CA ASP A 320 8.72 17.82 -0.08
C ASP A 320 10.13 18.25 -0.46
N ASN A 321 10.76 18.97 0.45
CA ASN A 321 11.99 19.69 0.19
C ASN A 321 13.25 18.82 0.39
N GLN A 322 13.13 17.49 0.21
CA GLN A 322 14.21 16.49 0.24
C GLN A 322 15.25 16.69 1.36
N THR A 323 14.80 16.86 2.60
CA THR A 323 15.72 16.69 3.74
C THR A 323 16.17 15.24 3.77
N THR A 324 17.48 14.99 3.73
CA THR A 324 18.07 13.68 4.01
C THR A 324 17.36 13.04 5.20
N GLN A 325 17.02 11.75 5.02
CA GLN A 325 16.09 10.98 5.86
C GLN A 325 16.52 10.84 7.33
N ASP A 326 17.74 11.26 7.69
CA ASP A 326 18.25 11.28 9.07
C ASP A 326 17.84 12.51 9.89
N ALA A 327 17.16 13.51 9.30
CA ALA A 327 16.73 14.72 10.03
C ALA A 327 15.26 14.70 10.47
N VAL A 328 14.52 13.62 10.23
CA VAL A 328 13.12 13.51 10.65
C VAL A 328 13.08 12.69 11.94
N LEU A 329 13.05 13.39 13.08
CA LEU A 329 12.23 13.03 14.26
C LEU A 329 12.41 13.96 15.47
N SER A 330 13.30 14.96 15.44
CA SER A 330 13.28 15.96 16.50
C SER A 330 12.43 17.16 16.06
N ARG A 331 11.43 17.52 16.86
CA ARG A 331 10.73 18.83 16.85
C ARG A 331 11.69 20.00 17.17
N ALA A 332 12.99 19.79 16.99
CA ALA A 332 14.05 20.75 17.21
C ALA A 332 14.49 21.28 15.85
N VAL A 333 14.63 22.60 15.80
CA VAL A 333 15.33 23.38 14.78
C VAL A 333 16.40 22.53 14.09
N ALA A 334 16.37 22.44 12.77
CA ALA A 334 17.50 21.92 12.02
C ALA A 334 18.73 22.80 12.34
N LYS A 335 19.52 22.39 13.33
CA LYS A 335 20.83 22.98 13.63
C LYS A 335 21.79 22.49 12.57
N GLY A 336 21.77 23.15 11.42
CA GLY A 336 22.74 22.92 10.35
C GLY A 336 22.25 23.44 9.02
N ASP A 337 23.16 23.96 8.22
CA ASP A 337 22.98 24.40 6.83
C ASP A 337 22.66 23.23 5.88
N ALA A 338 21.81 22.30 6.30
CA ALA A 338 21.34 21.22 5.46
C ALA A 338 20.69 21.84 4.21
N PRO A 339 21.09 21.40 3.00
CA PRO A 339 20.50 21.92 1.78
C PRO A 339 19.00 21.66 1.79
N VAL A 340 18.21 22.73 1.74
CA VAL A 340 16.75 22.68 1.58
C VAL A 340 16.43 23.24 0.21
N THR A 341 15.73 22.47 -0.61
CA THR A 341 15.20 22.92 -1.89
C THR A 341 13.82 23.52 -1.64
N PHE A 342 13.57 24.77 -2.08
CA PHE A 342 12.25 25.38 -1.97
C PHE A 342 11.42 25.14 -3.23
N HIS A 343 10.11 25.08 -3.06
CA HIS A 343 9.17 24.72 -4.11
C HIS A 343 8.04 25.72 -4.24
N LYS A 344 7.43 25.77 -5.42
CA LYS A 344 6.32 26.67 -5.75
C LYS A 344 5.08 25.89 -6.14
N LEU A 345 3.96 26.19 -5.50
CA LEU A 345 2.63 25.83 -5.98
C LEU A 345 2.01 27.04 -6.67
N THR A 346 1.79 26.94 -7.98
CA THR A 346 1.01 27.93 -8.73
C THR A 346 -0.37 27.34 -9.03
N THR A 347 -1.44 28.05 -8.68
CA THR A 347 -2.82 27.64 -8.98
C THR A 347 -3.66 28.82 -9.42
N ASN A 348 -4.69 28.58 -10.23
CA ASN A 348 -5.63 29.62 -10.62
C ASN A 348 -6.58 29.96 -9.47
N ASN A 349 -7.23 28.95 -8.89
CA ASN A 349 -8.18 29.14 -7.81
C ASN A 349 -7.88 28.22 -6.62
N LEU A 350 -7.97 28.79 -5.42
CA LEU A 350 -7.84 28.05 -4.16
C LEU A 350 -9.10 28.27 -3.32
N THR A 351 -9.80 27.18 -2.98
CA THR A 351 -10.93 27.21 -2.04
C THR A 351 -10.56 26.44 -0.77
N GLY A 352 -10.36 27.16 0.31
CA GLY A 352 -10.07 26.59 1.62
C GLY A 352 -11.31 26.06 2.33
N GLN A 353 -11.25 24.84 2.83
CA GLN A 353 -12.29 24.18 3.64
C GLN A 353 -11.76 23.72 5.01
N GLY A 354 -10.81 24.48 5.58
CA GLY A 354 -10.17 24.20 6.86
C GLY A 354 -8.92 23.33 6.77
N GLY A 355 -8.46 23.00 5.57
CA GLY A 355 -7.20 22.27 5.35
C GLY A 355 -5.95 23.12 5.65
N THR A 356 -4.79 22.45 5.65
CA THR A 356 -3.48 23.05 5.93
C THR A 356 -2.57 23.00 4.70
N ILE A 357 -1.73 24.01 4.52
CA ILE A 357 -0.60 24.02 3.60
C ILE A 357 0.66 24.20 4.44
N ASN A 358 1.54 23.20 4.45
CA ASN A 358 2.80 23.23 5.18
C ASN A 358 3.92 23.75 4.28
N MET A 359 4.57 24.83 4.70
CA MET A 359 5.57 25.56 3.93
C MET A 359 6.85 25.72 4.76
N ARG A 360 8.01 25.58 4.11
CA ARG A 360 9.32 25.87 4.69
C ARG A 360 9.78 27.26 4.26
N VAL A 361 10.38 27.99 5.19
CA VAL A 361 10.83 29.38 4.98
C VAL A 361 12.24 29.59 5.51
N ARG A 362 13.00 30.51 4.92
CA ARG A 362 14.23 31.06 5.50
C ARG A 362 14.04 32.51 5.87
N LEU A 363 14.37 32.83 7.12
CA LEU A 363 14.31 34.17 7.68
C LEU A 363 15.68 34.87 7.68
N ASP A 364 16.64 34.39 6.89
CA ASP A 364 18.02 34.89 6.81
C ASP A 364 18.20 36.04 5.79
N GLY A 365 17.12 36.52 5.17
CA GLY A 365 17.12 37.57 4.15
C GLY A 365 17.40 37.07 2.73
N SER A 366 17.59 35.76 2.51
CA SER A 366 17.87 35.20 1.18
C SER A 366 16.63 35.14 0.26
N ASN A 367 15.43 35.42 0.76
CA ASN A 367 14.14 35.25 0.09
C ASN A 367 13.87 33.81 -0.43
N ALA A 368 14.62 32.82 0.03
CA ALA A 368 14.44 31.43 -0.36
C ALA A 368 13.41 30.79 0.57
N SER A 369 12.21 30.52 0.06
CA SER A 369 11.07 29.98 0.80
C SER A 369 10.14 29.27 -0.16
N ASP A 370 9.34 28.34 0.34
CA ASP A 370 8.24 27.77 -0.42
C ASP A 370 7.25 28.87 -0.78
N GLN A 371 6.56 28.72 -1.91
CA GLN A 371 5.71 29.77 -2.46
C GLN A 371 4.35 29.23 -2.87
N LEU A 372 3.31 29.98 -2.52
CA LEU A 372 1.96 29.81 -3.05
C LEU A 372 1.65 30.99 -3.97
N VAL A 373 1.35 30.69 -5.24
CA VAL A 373 0.99 31.70 -6.24
C VAL A 373 -0.43 31.46 -6.71
N ILE A 374 -1.27 32.49 -6.59
CA ILE A 374 -2.62 32.54 -7.15
C ILE A 374 -2.55 33.38 -8.43
N ASN A 375 -2.68 32.74 -9.58
CA ASN A 375 -2.46 33.36 -10.89
C ASN A 375 -3.79 33.58 -11.61
N GLY A 376 -4.25 34.83 -11.73
CA GLY A 376 -5.45 35.16 -12.53
C GLY A 376 -6.80 34.86 -11.89
N GLY A 377 -6.87 34.03 -10.85
CA GLY A 377 -8.13 33.59 -10.23
C GLY A 377 -8.35 34.08 -8.79
N GLN A 378 -9.10 33.29 -8.01
CA GLN A 378 -9.58 33.65 -6.67
C GLN A 378 -9.07 32.71 -5.58
N ALA A 379 -8.76 33.29 -4.41
CA ALA A 379 -8.56 32.55 -3.18
C ALA A 379 -9.71 32.83 -2.19
N THR A 380 -10.47 31.81 -1.83
CA THR A 380 -11.66 31.92 -0.96
C THR A 380 -11.64 30.88 0.16
N GLY A 381 -12.52 31.05 1.15
CA GLY A 381 -12.70 30.08 2.23
C GLY A 381 -11.65 30.19 3.35
N LYS A 382 -11.39 29.08 4.05
CA LYS A 382 -10.45 29.03 5.18
C LYS A 382 -9.35 28.00 4.91
N THR A 383 -8.10 28.42 5.00
CA THR A 383 -6.92 27.54 4.91
C THR A 383 -5.91 27.96 5.94
N TRP A 384 -5.30 27.00 6.61
CA TRP A 384 -4.18 27.21 7.51
C TRP A 384 -2.88 27.19 6.71
N LEU A 385 -2.03 28.20 6.91
CA LEU A 385 -0.65 28.15 6.44
C LEU A 385 0.24 27.86 7.64
N ALA A 386 0.93 26.72 7.61
CA ALA A 386 1.85 26.29 8.64
C ALA A 386 3.28 26.49 8.14
N PHE A 387 4.01 27.40 8.78
CA PHE A 387 5.38 27.73 8.38
C PHE A 387 6.40 27.06 9.30
N THR A 388 7.42 26.44 8.72
CA THR A 388 8.59 25.92 9.43
C THR A 388 9.82 26.71 9.01
N ASN A 389 10.44 27.45 9.94
CA ASN A 389 11.73 28.10 9.68
C ASN A 389 12.82 27.03 9.58
N VAL A 390 13.55 27.04 8.47
CA VAL A 390 14.69 26.14 8.20
C VAL A 390 16.01 26.90 8.06
N GLY A 391 16.04 28.19 8.40
CA GLY A 391 17.26 29.00 8.45
C GLY A 391 17.95 28.94 9.81
N ASN A 392 19.27 29.17 9.82
CA ASN A 392 20.11 29.25 11.02
C ASN A 392 20.03 30.63 11.71
N SER A 393 18.86 31.26 11.70
CA SER A 393 18.64 32.50 12.43
C SER A 393 18.03 32.14 13.79
N ASN A 394 18.62 32.62 14.88
CA ASN A 394 18.02 32.62 16.24
C ASN A 394 16.73 33.50 16.30
N LEU A 395 16.12 33.77 15.15
CA LEU A 395 14.88 34.49 14.98
C LEU A 395 13.76 33.45 14.95
N GLY A 396 12.90 33.48 15.96
CA GLY A 396 11.59 32.86 15.82
C GLY A 396 10.82 33.48 14.64
N VAL A 397 9.69 32.90 14.24
CA VAL A 397 8.80 33.45 13.20
C VAL A 397 8.06 34.72 13.69
N ALA A 398 8.71 35.55 14.47
CA ALA A 398 8.24 36.87 14.89
C ALA A 398 8.77 37.89 13.88
N THR A 399 7.93 38.30 12.93
CA THR A 399 8.30 39.31 11.93
C THR A 399 8.17 40.71 12.55
N THR A 400 9.28 41.45 12.62
CA THR A 400 9.26 42.93 12.67
C THR A 400 9.89 43.44 11.38
N GLY A 401 9.08 43.95 10.44
CA GLY A 401 9.51 44.36 9.09
C GLY A 401 8.41 44.17 8.04
N GLN A 402 8.70 44.41 6.75
CA GLN A 402 7.75 44.31 5.61
C GLN A 402 7.22 42.89 5.31
N GLY A 403 7.54 41.89 6.15
CA GLY A 403 7.15 40.48 5.94
C GLY A 403 7.87 39.82 4.76
N ILE A 404 7.89 38.49 4.71
CA ILE A 404 8.37 37.73 3.56
C ILE A 404 7.16 37.49 2.62
N PRO A 405 7.23 37.85 1.33
CA PRO A 405 6.11 37.66 0.40
C PRO A 405 6.02 36.19 -0.06
N GLU A 406 5.46 35.32 0.78
CA GLU A 406 5.29 33.87 0.53
C GLU A 406 4.03 33.55 -0.29
N ILE A 407 3.07 34.47 -0.30
CA ILE A 407 1.85 34.41 -1.11
C ILE A 407 1.93 35.49 -2.18
N ARG A 408 1.78 35.11 -3.45
CA ARG A 408 1.70 36.07 -4.56
C ARG A 408 0.39 35.95 -5.30
N PHE A 409 -0.28 37.10 -5.48
CA PHE A 409 -1.42 37.27 -6.37
C PHE A 409 -0.92 37.93 -7.66
N GLN A 410 -1.12 37.28 -8.81
CA GLN A 410 -0.72 37.80 -10.13
C GLN A 410 -1.97 38.09 -10.98
N GLU A 411 -1.89 39.16 -11.79
CA GLU A 411 -2.87 39.63 -12.82
C GLU A 411 -4.36 39.49 -12.48
N ASN A 412 -5.10 40.58 -12.24
CA ASN A 412 -6.57 40.58 -12.01
C ASN A 412 -7.12 39.65 -10.89
N SER A 413 -6.25 39.04 -10.08
CA SER A 413 -6.64 38.20 -8.96
C SER A 413 -7.23 39.04 -7.82
N CYS A 414 -8.36 38.58 -7.28
CA CYS A 414 -9.24 39.40 -6.44
C CYS A 414 -9.53 38.70 -5.11
N SER A 415 -9.12 39.30 -3.97
CA SER A 415 -9.48 38.86 -2.62
C SER A 415 -10.73 39.59 -2.14
N ASN A 416 -11.91 39.31 -2.70
CA ASN A 416 -13.12 40.06 -2.34
C ASN A 416 -13.64 39.71 -0.93
N GLY A 417 -13.56 40.66 0.02
CA GLY A 417 -14.49 40.97 1.13
C GLY A 417 -14.86 39.90 2.19
N LYS A 418 -14.62 38.62 1.91
CA LYS A 418 -14.66 37.45 2.81
C LYS A 418 -13.38 36.65 2.57
N GLY A 419 -12.26 37.37 2.53
CA GLY A 419 -10.96 36.90 2.08
C GLY A 419 -10.53 35.62 2.77
N LEU A 420 -9.74 34.82 2.05
CA LEU A 420 -9.01 33.68 2.58
C LEU A 420 -8.53 34.01 4.00
N SER A 421 -9.16 33.41 5.01
CA SER A 421 -8.77 33.66 6.39
C SER A 421 -7.49 32.90 6.64
N LEU A 422 -6.37 33.57 6.38
CA LEU A 422 -5.01 33.09 6.65
C LEU A 422 -4.80 33.15 8.16
N LEU A 423 -4.96 32.00 8.81
CA LEU A 423 -4.61 31.89 10.23
C LEU A 423 -3.17 31.43 10.31
N PHE A 424 -2.29 32.38 10.67
CA PHE A 424 -0.86 32.15 10.85
C PHE A 424 -0.67 31.41 12.18
N THR A 425 -0.27 30.15 12.10
CA THR A 425 0.29 29.44 13.26
C THR A 425 1.79 29.37 13.05
N ALA A 426 2.50 30.36 13.57
CA ALA A 426 3.93 30.25 13.78
C ALA A 426 4.17 29.21 14.88
N VAL A 427 4.70 28.05 14.54
CA VAL A 427 5.26 27.14 15.56
C VAL A 427 6.57 27.76 16.01
N LEU A 428 6.50 28.61 17.02
CA LEU A 428 7.65 29.14 17.74
C LEU A 428 8.24 28.00 18.58
N ASN A 429 9.22 27.29 18.03
CA ASN A 429 10.05 26.38 18.81
C ASN A 429 11.15 27.23 19.46
N TYR A 430 11.10 27.36 20.79
CA TYR A 430 12.19 27.88 21.60
C TYR A 430 13.35 26.88 21.69
#